data_AF-A0A930E830-F1
#
_entry.id   AF-A0A930E830-F1
#
_cell.length_a   1.000
_cell.length_b   1.000
_cell.length_c   1.000
_cell.angle_alpha   90.00
_cell.angle_beta   90.00
_cell.angle_gamma   90.00
#
_symmetry.space_group_name_H-M   'P 1'
#
loop_
_entity.id
_entity.type
_entity.pdbx_description
1 polymer ?
#
loop_
_entity_poly.entity_id
_entity_poly.type
_entity_poly.pdbx_seq_one_letter_code
_entity_poly.pdbx_strand_id
1 'polypeptide(L)' 'MDKKNQFLILDYLKNILSKLENPRSQGKALQGKYKGKWRYRVGNYRILATIIDEKITIYIFDIGHRKEIYK' A
#
# COMPACT_ATOMS: atom_id res chain seq x y z
N MET A 1 16.14 -0.54 1.89
CA MET A 1 15.51 -0.77 0.58
C MET A 1 16.41 -0.19 -0.51
N ASP A 2 16.69 -0.93 -1.58
CA ASP A 2 17.53 -0.44 -2.68
C ASP A 2 16.83 0.61 -3.56
N LYS A 3 17.61 1.33 -4.39
CA LYS A 3 17.10 2.40 -5.28
C LYS A 3 16.07 1.90 -6.28
N LYS A 4 16.23 0.69 -6.81
CA LYS A 4 15.32 0.10 -7.79
C LYS A 4 13.94 -0.13 -7.18
N ASN A 5 13.87 -0.72 -6.00
CA ASN A 5 12.61 -0.96 -5.31
C ASN A 5 11.95 0.34 -4.84
N GLN A 6 12.73 1.35 -4.41
CA GLN A 6 12.21 2.69 -4.14
C GLN A 6 11.52 3.27 -5.37
N PHE A 7 12.17 3.21 -6.53
CA PHE A 7 11.61 3.69 -7.79
C PHE A 7 10.31 2.95 -8.14
N LEU A 8 10.31 1.61 -8.09
CA LEU A 8 9.11 0.81 -8.38
C LEU A 8 7.93 1.12 -7.47
N ILE A 9 8.20 1.35 -6.18
CA ILE A 9 7.16 1.71 -5.21
C ILE A 9 6.61 3.11 -5.51
N LEU A 10 7.48 4.09 -5.74
CA LEU A 10 7.05 5.46 -6.08
C LEU A 10 6.27 5.50 -7.39
N ASP A 11 6.72 4.75 -8.40
CA ASP A 11 6.03 4.61 -9.68
C ASP A 11 4.63 4.01 -9.50
N TYR A 12 4.53 2.89 -8.76
CA TYR A 12 3.24 2.28 -8.43
C TYR A 12 2.29 3.28 -7.74
N LEU A 13 2.79 4.04 -6.77
CA LEU A 13 1.96 5.01 -6.05
C LEU A 13 1.48 6.15 -6.95
N LYS A 14 2.38 6.71 -7.77
CA LYS A 14 2.10 7.90 -8.59
C LYS A 14 1.35 7.60 -9.88
N ASN A 15 1.60 6.44 -10.49
CA ASN A 15 1.12 6.14 -11.83
C ASN A 15 0.02 5.09 -11.88
N ILE A 16 -0.13 4.28 -10.82
CA ILE A 16 -1.18 3.28 -10.72
C ILE A 16 -2.17 3.67 -9.63
N LEU A 17 -1.73 3.74 -8.37
CA LEU A 17 -2.64 3.84 -7.22
C LEU A 17 -3.41 5.16 -7.19
N SER A 18 -2.77 6.28 -7.54
CA SER A 18 -3.38 7.62 -7.61
C SER A 18 -4.47 7.76 -8.69
N LYS A 19 -4.47 6.89 -9.71
CA LYS A 19 -5.39 6.94 -10.85
C LYS A 19 -6.58 6.00 -10.70
N LEU A 20 -6.63 5.21 -9.63
CA LEU A 20 -7.76 4.33 -9.37
C LEU A 20 -8.96 5.13 -8.89
N GLU A 21 -10.11 4.95 -9.55
CA GLU A 21 -11.40 5.46 -9.04
C GLU A 21 -11.73 4.86 -7.67
N ASN A 22 -11.40 3.57 -7.49
CA ASN A 22 -11.54 2.89 -6.22
C ASN A 22 -10.18 2.30 -5.79
N PRO A 23 -9.49 2.90 -4.80
CA PRO A 23 -8.21 2.39 -4.33
C PRO A 23 -8.29 1.00 -3.67
N ARG A 24 -9.50 0.52 -3.34
CA ARG A 24 -9.72 -0.84 -2.82
C ARG A 24 -9.57 -1.92 -3.89
N SER A 25 -9.70 -1.57 -5.17
CA SER A 25 -9.66 -2.53 -6.29
C SER A 25 -8.31 -3.26 -6.43
N GLN A 26 -7.22 -2.61 -6.05
CA GLN A 26 -5.86 -3.16 -6.13
C GLN A 26 -5.30 -3.57 -4.75
N GLY A 27 -6.05 -3.33 -3.67
CA GLY A 27 -5.65 -3.62 -2.31
C GLY A 27 -6.37 -4.85 -1.74
N LYS A 28 -5.84 -5.38 -0.64
CA LYS A 28 -6.58 -6.35 0.20
C LYS A 28 -6.78 -5.78 1.60
N ALA A 29 -8.01 -5.85 2.10
CA ALA A 29 -8.32 -5.55 3.49
C ALA A 29 -7.56 -6.50 4.42
N LEU A 30 -7.01 -5.96 5.49
CA LEU A 30 -6.36 -6.74 6.54
C LEU A 30 -7.39 -7.18 7.59
N GLN A 31 -7.07 -8.28 8.26
CA GLN A 31 -7.92 -8.91 9.29
C GLN A 31 -7.29 -8.79 10.67
N GLY A 32 -8.05 -9.18 11.71
CA GLY A 32 -7.60 -9.16 13.10
C GLY A 32 -7.26 -7.76 13.60
N LYS A 33 -6.12 -7.61 14.27
CA LYS A 33 -5.66 -6.33 14.85
C LYS A 33 -5.48 -5.18 13.84
N TYR A 34 -5.46 -5.48 12.54
CA TYR A 34 -5.30 -4.48 11.48
C TYR A 34 -6.60 -4.27 10.67
N LYS A 35 -7.76 -4.68 11.20
CA LYS A 35 -9.07 -4.43 10.57
C LYS A 35 -9.23 -2.93 10.24
N GLY A 36 -9.76 -2.65 9.05
CA GLY A 36 -9.88 -1.28 8.53
C GLY A 36 -8.66 -0.77 7.76
N LYS A 37 -7.52 -1.47 7.85
CA LYS A 37 -6.32 -1.19 7.07
C LYS A 37 -6.26 -2.04 5.81
N TRP A 38 -5.48 -1.56 4.84
CA TRP A 38 -5.33 -2.13 3.52
C TRP A 38 -3.87 -2.45 3.22
N ARG A 39 -3.67 -3.43 2.35
CA ARG A 39 -2.34 -3.84 1.88
C ARG A 39 -2.29 -3.87 0.37
N TYR A 40 -1.33 -3.16 -0.20
CA TYR A 40 -0.93 -3.25 -1.61
C TYR A 40 0.35 -4.06 -1.75
N ARG A 41 0.54 -4.69 -2.92
CA ARG A 41 1.74 -5.49 -3.21
C ARG A 41 2.47 -4.90 -4.41
N VAL A 42 3.75 -4.60 -4.22
CA VAL A 42 4.66 -4.18 -5.29
C VAL A 42 5.85 -5.14 -5.27
N GLY A 43 5.84 -6.13 -6.15
CA GLY A 43 6.81 -7.23 -6.14
C GLY A 43 6.89 -7.95 -4.78
N ASN A 44 8.03 -7.83 -4.11
CA ASN A 44 8.30 -8.42 -2.79
C ASN A 44 7.96 -7.49 -1.62
N TYR A 45 7.55 -6.25 -1.89
CA TYR A 45 7.21 -5.26 -0.89
C TYR A 45 5.71 -5.20 -0.66
N ARG A 46 5.34 -4.83 0.57
CA ARG A 46 3.98 -4.52 0.97
C ARG A 46 3.91 -3.06 1.37
N ILE A 47 2.83 -2.42 0.99
CA ILE A 47 2.49 -1.07 1.40
C ILE A 47 1.27 -1.21 2.28
N LEU A 48 1.38 -0.79 3.54
CA LEU A 48 0.26 -0.78 4.46
C LEU A 48 -0.37 0.62 4.47
N ALA A 49 -1.69 0.66 4.31
CA ALA A 49 -2.41 1.91 4.13
C ALA A 49 -3.72 1.95 4.91
N THR A 50 -4.20 3.16 5.19
CA THR A 50 -5.59 3.42 5.57
C THR A 50 -6.24 4.23 4.45
N ILE A 51 -7.47 3.85 4.07
CA ILE A 51 -8.26 4.57 3.06
C ILE A 51 -9.30 5.38 3.81
N ILE A 52 -9.27 6.70 3.62
CA ILE A 52 -10.28 7.62 4.15
C ILE A 52 -11.26 7.92 3.00
N ASP A 53 -12.55 7.67 3.19
CA ASP A 53 -13.54 7.74 2.11
C ASP A 53 -14.00 9.17 1.78
N GLU A 54 -13.99 10.07 2.77
CA GLU A 54 -14.47 11.45 2.62
C GLU A 54 -13.62 12.29 1.63
N LYS A 55 -12.35 11.91 1.48
CA LYS A 55 -11.41 12.38 0.45
C LYS A 55 -10.55 11.18 0.13
N ILE A 56 -10.52 10.66 -1.10
CA ILE A 56 -9.74 9.48 -1.50
C ILE A 56 -8.26 9.68 -1.11
N THR A 57 -7.92 9.32 0.11
CA THR A 57 -6.66 9.63 0.77
C THR A 57 -6.12 8.33 1.31
N ILE A 58 -4.95 7.94 0.78
CA ILE A 58 -4.26 6.71 1.14
C ILE A 58 -3.12 7.10 2.07
N TYR A 59 -3.28 6.84 3.37
CA TYR A 59 -2.22 7.09 4.33
C TYR A 59 -1.30 5.88 4.42
N ILE A 60 -0.12 5.98 3.81
CA ILE A 60 0.91 4.94 3.85
C ILE A 60 1.75 5.13 5.10
N PHE A 61 1.65 4.18 6.03
CA PHE A 61 2.36 4.27 7.31
C PHE A 61 3.54 3.31 7.43
N ASP A 62 3.64 2.30 6.55
CA ASP A 62 4.80 1.42 6.50
C ASP A 62 4.97 0.78 5.10
N ILE A 63 6.24 0.61 4.70
CA ILE A 63 6.67 -0.05 3.47
C ILE A 63 7.86 -0.95 3.78
N GLY A 64 7.72 -2.24 3.49
CA GLY A 64 8.68 -3.23 3.94
C GLY A 64 8.63 -4.52 3.14
N HIS A 65 9.73 -5.26 3.22
CA HIS A 65 9.83 -6.58 2.61
C HIS A 65 8.85 -7.55 3.29
N ARG A 66 8.34 -8.55 2.55
CA ARG A 66 7.37 -9.55 3.04
C ARG A 66 7.67 -10.11 4.44
N LYS A 67 8.96 -10.32 4.74
CA LYS A 67 9.43 -10.95 5.97
C LYS A 67 9.46 -10.00 7.17
N GLU A 68 9.48 -8.69 6.93
CA GLU A 68 9.74 -7.68 7.96
C GLU A 68 8.48 -6.88 8.34
N ILE A 69 7.59 -6.63 7.39
CA ILE A 69 6.42 -5.71 7.57
C ILE A 69 5.33 -6.20 8.55
N TYR A 70 5.48 -7.38 9.14
CA TYR A 70 4.52 -7.91 10.12
C TYR A 70 5.15 -8.14 11.49
N LYS A 71 6.38 -7.66 11.70
CA LYS A 71 7.01 -7.62 13.02
C LYS A 71 6.39 -6.50 13.86
#